data_AF-A0A7C1TDH7-F1
#
_entry.id   AF-A0A7C1TDH7-F1
#
_cell.length_a   1.000
_cell.length_b   1.000
_cell.length_c   1.000
_cell.angle_alpha   90.00
_cell.angle_beta   90.00
_cell.angle_gamma   90.00
#
_symmetry.space_group_name_H-M   'P 1'
#
loop_
_entity.id
_entity.type
_entity.pdbx_description
1 polymer ?
#
loop_
_entity_poly.entity_id
_entity_poly.type
_entity_poly.pdbx_seq_one_letter_code
_entity_poly.pdbx_strand_id
1 'polypeptide(L)'
;MTISFSLKQLRGMIGVEVEYQGVACKVIEVLEDRPAIVLQCIDASCIQPNQHGDPNRRVPQTYTVPVLSDNQKEWHTEFLSLNLI
;
A
#
# COMPACT_ATOMS: atom_id res chain seq x y z
N MET A 1 -24.91 3.25 -9.17
CA MET A 1 -24.56 2.62 -7.89
C MET A 1 -23.13 3.03 -7.59
N THR A 2 -22.95 4.05 -6.76
CA THR A 2 -21.62 4.57 -6.42
C THR A 2 -21.07 3.69 -5.29
N ILE A 3 -19.90 3.09 -5.49
CA ILE A 3 -19.20 2.38 -4.42
C ILE A 3 -18.85 3.44 -3.37
N SER A 4 -19.49 3.36 -2.20
CA SER A 4 -19.23 4.28 -1.09
C SER A 4 -18.41 3.55 -0.04
N PHE A 5 -17.13 3.92 0.09
CA PHE A 5 -16.32 3.53 1.24
C PHE A 5 -16.21 4.71 2.19
N SER A 6 -16.35 4.41 3.49
CA SER A 6 -16.05 5.42 4.49
C SER A 6 -14.54 5.59 4.59
N LEU A 7 -14.06 6.84 4.63
CA LEU A 7 -12.65 7.15 4.93
C LEU A 7 -12.17 6.43 6.21
N LYS A 8 -13.08 6.23 7.16
CA LYS A 8 -12.83 5.46 8.39
C LYS A 8 -12.43 4.00 8.12
N GLN A 9 -13.08 3.33 7.16
CA GLN A 9 -12.71 1.95 6.78
C GLN A 9 -11.34 1.92 6.12
N LEU A 10 -11.06 2.82 5.17
CA LEU A 10 -9.76 2.89 4.51
C LEU A 10 -8.64 3.19 5.53
N ARG A 11 -8.87 4.15 6.44
CA ARG A 11 -7.91 4.47 7.52
C ARG A 11 -7.70 3.30 8.47
N GLY A 12 -8.72 2.45 8.66
CA GLY A 12 -8.59 1.20 9.41
C GLY A 12 -7.65 0.18 8.76
N MET A 13 -7.35 0.32 7.46
CA MET A 13 -6.38 -0.51 6.76
C MET A 13 -4.94 -0.09 7.01
N ILE A 14 -4.69 1.11 7.55
CA ILE A 14 -3.33 1.54 7.90
C ILE A 14 -2.75 0.57 8.93
N GLY A 15 -1.57 0.04 8.61
CA GLY A 15 -0.88 -0.95 9.40
C GLY A 15 -1.15 -2.40 8.99
N VAL A 16 -2.09 -2.66 8.08
CA VAL A 16 -2.36 -3.99 7.53
C VAL A 16 -1.25 -4.39 6.57
N GLU A 17 -0.79 -5.64 6.68
CA GLU A 17 0.15 -6.26 5.76
C GLU A 17 -0.61 -6.90 4.60
N VAL A 18 -0.11 -6.67 3.39
CA VAL A 18 -0.69 -7.10 2.12
C VAL A 18 0.42 -7.63 1.21
N GLU A 19 0.09 -8.52 0.29
CA GLU A 19 1.00 -8.89 -0.78
C GLU A 19 0.71 -8.02 -2.00
N TYR A 20 1.73 -7.30 -2.48
CA TYR A 20 1.62 -6.49 -3.70
C TYR A 20 2.74 -6.88 -4.65
N GLN A 21 2.36 -7.33 -5.85
CA GLN A 21 3.29 -7.82 -6.88
C GLN A 21 4.23 -8.94 -6.37
N GLY A 22 3.76 -9.79 -5.45
CA GLY A 22 4.55 -10.87 -4.85
C GLY A 22 5.54 -10.41 -3.78
N VAL A 23 5.45 -9.17 -3.31
CA VAL A 23 6.25 -8.62 -2.22
C VAL A 23 5.35 -8.32 -1.03
N ALA A 24 5.78 -8.68 0.18
CA ALA A 24 5.10 -8.29 1.40
C ALA A 24 5.21 -6.77 1.58
N CYS A 25 4.08 -6.09 1.68
CA CYS A 25 4.01 -4.65 1.86
C CYS A 25 3.02 -4.33 2.98
N LYS A 26 3.07 -3.11 3.49
CA LYS A 26 2.23 -2.63 4.58
C LYS A 26 1.56 -1.33 4.17
N VAL A 27 0.27 -1.20 4.45
CA VAL A 27 -0.43 0.08 4.24
C VAL A 27 0.10 1.10 5.24
N ILE A 28 0.63 2.21 4.77
CA ILE A 28 1.20 3.27 5.61
C ILE A 28 0.41 4.58 5.59
N GLU A 29 -0.39 4.81 4.54
CA GLU A 29 -1.13 6.05 4.36
C GLU A 29 -2.37 5.82 3.49
N VAL A 30 -3.36 6.71 3.63
CA VAL A 30 -4.59 6.74 2.82
C VAL A 30 -4.76 8.16 2.30
N LEU A 31 -4.94 8.30 0.99
CA LEU A 31 -5.19 9.57 0.32
C LEU A 31 -6.70 9.78 0.16
N GLU A 32 -7.21 10.91 0.66
CA GLU A 32 -8.64 11.18 0.77
C GLU A 32 -9.22 11.85 -0.49
N ASP A 33 -8.47 12.75 -1.15
CA ASP A 33 -8.94 13.51 -2.33
C ASP A 33 -9.14 12.64 -3.57
N ARG A 34 -8.31 11.61 -3.72
CA ARG A 34 -8.48 10.52 -4.67
C ARG A 34 -8.27 9.24 -3.88
N PRO A 35 -9.35 8.51 -3.51
CA PRO A 35 -9.26 7.34 -2.67
C PRO A 35 -8.18 6.38 -3.16
N ALA A 36 -7.06 6.36 -2.44
CA ALA A 36 -5.88 5.56 -2.74
C ALA A 36 -5.21 5.19 -1.43
N ILE A 37 -4.51 4.07 -1.43
CA ILE A 37 -3.71 3.62 -0.29
C ILE A 37 -2.25 3.59 -0.69
N VAL A 38 -1.39 3.99 0.23
CA VAL A 38 0.06 3.93 0.05
C VAL A 38 0.58 2.70 0.76
N LEU A 39 1.24 1.84 0.00
CA LEU A 39 1.92 0.65 0.47
C LEU A 39 3.40 0.95 0.64
N GLN A 40 4.01 0.42 1.69
CA GLN A 40 5.43 0.35 1.88
C GLN A 40 5.85 -1.12 1.83
N CYS A 41 6.67 -1.48 0.85
CA CYS A 41 7.15 -2.84 0.74
C CYS A 41 8.24 -3.12 1.77
N ILE A 42 8.06 -4.23 2.45
CA ILE A 42 8.99 -4.76 3.43
C ILE A 42 10.04 -5.49 2.59
N ASP A 43 11.19 -4.86 2.41
CA ASP A 43 12.31 -5.48 1.72
C ASP A 43 12.59 -6.85 2.39
N ALA A 44 12.30 -7.94 1.66
CA ALA A 44 12.66 -9.29 2.07
C ALA A 44 14.19 -9.51 2.05
N SER A 45 14.97 -8.49 1.66
CA SER A 45 16.42 -8.46 1.82
C SER A 45 16.79 -8.23 3.30
N CYS A 46 16.49 -9.26 4.09
CA CYS A 46 17.38 -9.85 5.08
C CYS A 46 18.23 -8.84 5.85
N ILE A 47 17.86 -8.61 7.11
CA ILE A 47 18.74 -8.25 8.23
C ILE A 47 20.21 -8.50 7.85
N GLN A 48 20.95 -7.46 7.46
CA GLN A 48 22.39 -7.57 7.25
C GLN A 48 23.12 -7.07 8.51
N PRO A 49 23.93 -7.90 9.16
CA PRO A 49 24.67 -7.57 10.36
C PRO A 49 25.99 -6.86 10.02
N ASN A 50 25.99 -5.71 9.33
CA ASN A 50 27.26 -5.12 8.86
C ASN A 50 27.33 -3.63 9.19
N GLN A 51 27.94 -3.35 10.34
CA GLN A 51 28.49 -2.04 10.73
C GLN A 51 29.68 -1.71 9.81
N HIS A 52 29.46 -0.99 8.72
CA HIS A 52 30.50 -0.14 8.12
C HIS A 52 29.82 0.86 7.18
N GLY A 53 29.99 2.15 7.48
CA GLY A 53 29.20 3.24 6.94
C GLY A 53 29.25 3.38 5.41
N ASP A 54 28.16 2.98 4.77
CA ASP A 54 27.83 3.34 3.40
C ASP A 54 26.57 4.24 3.45
N PRO A 55 26.59 5.47 2.87
CA PRO A 55 25.46 6.40 2.95
C PRO A 55 24.32 6.05 2.00
N ASN A 56 24.23 4.81 1.52
CA ASN A 56 23.05 4.30 0.82
C ASN A 56 21.92 4.04 1.82
N ARG A 57 21.25 5.11 2.25
CA ARG A 57 19.95 5.03 2.92
C ARG A 57 19.00 4.30 1.99
N ARG A 58 18.80 2.99 2.20
CA ARG A 58 17.76 2.22 1.53
C ARG A 58 16.43 2.72 2.06
N VAL A 59 15.78 3.59 1.29
CA VAL A 59 14.41 4.02 1.59
C VAL A 59 13.50 2.87 1.16
N PRO A 60 12.61 2.39 2.05
CA PRO A 60 11.65 1.35 1.67
C PRO A 60 10.85 1.78 0.44
N GLN A 61 10.68 0.87 -0.51
CA GLN A 61 9.94 1.17 -1.73
C GLN A 61 8.45 1.39 -1.40
N THR A 62 7.87 2.47 -1.91
CA THR A 62 6.46 2.79 -1.69
C THR A 62 5.67 2.79 -3.00
N TYR A 63 4.42 2.31 -2.93
CA TYR A 63 3.49 2.25 -4.05
C TYR A 63 2.18 2.93 -3.69
N THR A 64 1.59 3.68 -4.63
CA THR A 64 0.24 4.25 -4.46
C THR A 64 -0.74 3.43 -5.26
N VAL A 65 -1.69 2.78 -4.60
CA VAL A 65 -2.70 1.93 -5.21
C VAL A 65 -4.06 2.65 -5.15
N PRO A 66 -4.66 3.03 -6.29
CA PRO A 66 -6.00 3.59 -6.32
C PRO A 66 -7.01 2.58 -5.77
N VAL A 67 -7.98 3.02 -4.99
CA VAL A 67 -9.06 2.18 -4.46
C VAL A 67 -10.12 1.95 -5.53
N LEU A 68 -10.47 3.01 -6.27
CA LEU A 68 -11.47 3.00 -7.33
C LEU A 68 -10.80 3.13 -8.70
N SER A 69 -11.46 2.62 -9.73
CA SER A 69 -11.07 2.85 -11.13
C SER A 69 -11.33 4.32 -11.53
N ASP A 70 -10.78 4.73 -12.68
CA ASP A 70 -10.90 6.10 -13.21
C ASP A 70 -12.36 6.57 -13.35
N ASN A 71 -13.29 5.63 -13.58
CA ASN A 71 -14.71 5.90 -13.72
C ASN A 71 -15.43 6.06 -12.35
N GLN A 72 -14.72 5.83 -11.23
CA GLN A 72 -15.21 5.88 -9.84
C GLN A 72 -16.44 4.98 -9.55
N LYS A 73 -16.73 4.02 -10.42
CA LYS A 73 -17.87 3.11 -10.31
C LYS A 73 -17.45 1.69 -9.93
N GLU A 74 -16.19 1.35 -10.12
CA GLU A 74 -15.64 0.01 -9.93
C GLU A 74 -14.39 0.05 -9.08
N TRP A 75 -14.06 -1.10 -8.49
CA TRP A 75 -12.81 -1.30 -7.77
C TRP A 75 -11.63 -1.30 -8.73
N HIS A 76 -10.53 -0.66 -8.33
CA HIS A 76 -9.29 -0.79 -9.10
C HIS A 76 -8.78 -2.23 -8.99
N THR A 77 -8.33 -2.81 -10.10
CA THR A 77 -7.84 -4.21 -10.12
C THR A 77 -6.68 -4.42 -9.16
N GLU A 78 -5.78 -3.44 -9.06
CA GLU A 78 -4.66 -3.54 -8.10
C GLU A 78 -5.11 -3.54 -6.65
N PHE A 79 -6.19 -2.82 -6.30
CA PHE A 79 -6.72 -2.83 -4.94
C PHE A 79 -7.36 -4.17 -4.60
N LEU A 80 -8.09 -4.78 -5.55
CA LEU A 80 -8.65 -6.11 -5.39
C LEU A 80 -7.57 -7.18 -5.18
N SER A 81 -6.44 -7.07 -5.88
CA SER A 81 -5.31 -8.00 -5.74
C SER A 81 -4.70 -8.01 -4.33
N LEU A 82 -4.94 -6.98 -3.51
CA LEU A 82 -4.46 -6.91 -2.13
C LEU A 82 -5.25 -7.77 -1.15
N ASN A 83 -6.39 -8.35 -1.58
CA ASN A 83 -7.28 -9.16 -0.74
C ASN A 83 -7.66 -8.48 0.60
N LEU A 84 -7.87 -7.17 0.58
CA LEU A 84 -8.23 -6.36 1.75
C LEU A 84 -9.74 -6.40 2.09
N ILE A 85 -10.56 -7.01 1.23
CA ILE A 85 -12.04 -7.07 1.31
C ILE A 85 -12.57 -8.42 0.85
#